data_AF-A0A1X1B5U3-F1
#
_entry.id   AF-A0A1X1B5U3-F1
#
_cell.length_a   1.000
_cell.length_b   1.000
_cell.length_c   1.000
_cell.angle_alpha   90.00
_cell.angle_beta   90.00
_cell.angle_gamma   90.00
#
_symmetry.space_group_name_H-M   'P 1'
#
loop_
_entity.id
_entity.type
_entity.pdbx_description
1 polymer ?
#
loop_
_entity_poly.entity_id
_entity_poly.type
_entity_poly.pdbx_seq_one_letter_code
_entity_poly.pdbx_strand_id
1 'polypeptide(L)' 'MGPRIKPAAAKVADTFIKSSGTQSQLTVRIDTNVHRRFKIATTTADVSMAEIVEDAIRAWLRDHDV' A
#
# COMPACT_ATOMS: atom_id res chain seq x y z
N MET A 1 22.17 -14.29 -35.80
CA MET A 1 20.90 -14.12 -35.06
C MET A 1 21.16 -14.53 -33.61
N GLY A 2 21.11 -13.58 -32.67
CA GLY A 2 21.36 -13.87 -31.25
C GLY A 2 20.17 -14.59 -30.60
N PRO A 3 20.39 -15.35 -29.50
CA PRO A 3 19.32 -16.04 -28.81
C PRO A 3 18.32 -15.06 -28.18
N ARG A 4 17.04 -15.25 -28.49
CA ARG A 4 15.92 -14.49 -27.92
C ARG A 4 15.68 -14.97 -26.48
N ILE A 5 16.22 -14.25 -25.50
CA ILE A 5 15.95 -14.49 -24.08
C ILE A 5 14.46 -14.19 -23.83
N LYS A 6 13.68 -15.20 -23.45
CA LYS A 6 12.29 -15.02 -23.01
C LYS A 6 12.34 -14.56 -21.54
N PRO A 7 11.73 -13.42 -21.17
CA PRO A 7 11.65 -13.03 -19.78
C PRO A 7 10.89 -14.13 -19.01
N ALA A 8 11.45 -14.58 -17.89
CA ALA A 8 10.78 -15.52 -17.01
C ALA A 8 9.46 -14.87 -16.56
N ALA A 9 8.32 -15.51 -16.87
CA ALA A 9 7.02 -15.03 -16.45
C ALA A 9 6.94 -15.12 -14.92
N ALA A 10 7.04 -13.98 -14.24
CA ALA A 10 6.80 -13.90 -12.81
C ALA A 10 5.39 -14.47 -12.53
N LYS A 11 5.29 -15.40 -11.58
CA LYS A 11 3.98 -15.96 -11.22
C LYS A 11 3.20 -14.86 -10.50
N VAL A 12 1.94 -14.65 -10.88
CA VAL A 12 1.06 -13.65 -10.26
C VAL A 12 1.01 -13.82 -8.73
N ALA A 13 1.11 -15.06 -8.25
CA ALA A 13 1.20 -15.40 -6.83
C ALA A 13 2.32 -14.66 -6.07
N ASP A 14 3.43 -14.33 -6.74
CA ASP A 14 4.59 -13.65 -6.15
C ASP A 14 4.42 -12.12 -6.11
N THR A 15 3.36 -11.59 -6.76
CA THR A 15 3.04 -10.15 -6.75
C THR A 15 2.13 -9.74 -5.59
N PHE A 16 1.52 -10.70 -4.89
CA PHE A 16 0.70 -10.39 -3.73
C PHE A 16 1.58 -9.95 -2.57
N ILE A 17 1.33 -8.74 -2.07
CA ILE A 17 1.96 -8.21 -0.87
C ILE A 17 1.51 -9.09 0.30
N LYS A 18 2.41 -9.95 0.78
CA LYS A 18 2.19 -10.74 2.00
C LYS A 18 2.42 -9.83 3.20
N SER A 19 1.50 -9.85 4.17
CA SER A 19 1.72 -9.21 5.46
C SER A 19 2.96 -9.82 6.12
N SER A 20 3.91 -8.99 6.53
CA SER A 20 5.02 -9.44 7.38
C SER A 20 4.46 -10.02 8.68
N GLY A 21 5.18 -10.90 9.38
CA GLY A 21 4.72 -11.52 10.63
C GLY A 21 4.38 -10.55 11.75
N THR A 22 4.74 -9.27 11.60
CA THR A 22 4.43 -8.16 12.51
C THR A 22 3.30 -7.24 12.02
N GLN A 23 2.74 -7.49 10.84
CA GLN A 23 1.69 -6.67 10.23
C GLN A 23 0.38 -7.44 10.18
N SER A 24 -0.71 -6.76 10.58
CA SER A 24 -2.07 -7.27 10.41
C SER A 24 -2.70 -6.68 9.15
N GLN A 25 -3.41 -7.50 8.37
CA GLN A 25 -4.14 -7.01 7.21
C GLN A 25 -5.42 -6.31 7.65
N LEU A 26 -5.57 -5.05 7.26
CA LEU A 26 -6.77 -4.25 7.51
C LEU A 26 -7.54 -4.04 6.21
N THR A 27 -8.79 -4.50 6.17
CA THR A 27 -9.72 -4.26 5.04
C THR A 27 -10.86 -3.38 5.53
N VAL A 28 -10.95 -2.14 5.04
CA VAL A 28 -12.01 -1.20 5.43
C VAL A 28 -12.69 -0.62 4.19
N ARG A 29 -13.95 -0.21 4.35
CA ARG A 29 -14.66 0.56 3.34
C ARG A 29 -14.46 2.04 3.65
N ILE A 30 -13.82 2.76 2.75
CA ILE A 30 -13.66 4.21 2.83
C ILE A 30 -14.56 4.90 1.80
N ASP A 31 -14.99 6.12 2.13
CA ASP A 31 -15.71 6.98 1.20
C ASP A 31 -14.86 7.30 -0.04
N THR A 32 -15.51 7.46 -1.19
CA THR A 32 -14.86 7.75 -2.47
C THR A 32 -14.05 9.05 -2.44
N ASN A 33 -14.51 10.08 -1.73
CA ASN A 33 -13.77 11.34 -1.62
C ASN A 33 -12.52 11.17 -0.75
N VAL A 34 -12.61 10.36 0.32
CA VAL A 34 -11.46 10.04 1.17
C VAL A 34 -10.42 9.26 0.37
N HIS A 35 -10.85 8.24 -0.37
CA HIS A 35 -9.96 7.48 -1.25
C HIS A 35 -9.26 8.37 -2.28
N ARG A 36 -10.00 9.31 -2.90
CA ARG A 36 -9.43 10.28 -3.85
C ARG A 36 -8.36 11.15 -3.20
N ARG A 37 -8.61 11.66 -1.99
CA ARG A 37 -7.64 12.48 -1.25
C ARG A 37 -6.38 11.69 -0.92
N PHE A 38 -6.52 10.43 -0.50
CA PHE A 38 -5.36 9.58 -0.25
C PHE A 38 -4.57 9.31 -1.53
N LYS A 39 -5.24 9.08 -2.68
CA LYS A 39 -4.55 8.92 -3.97
C LYS A 39 -3.74 10.16 -4.39
N ILE A 40 -4.24 11.36 -4.08
CA ILE A 40 -3.48 12.59 -4.31
C ILE A 40 -2.27 12.62 -3.38
N ALA A 41 -2.47 12.37 -2.08
CA ALA A 41 -1.40 12.35 -1.08
C ALA A 41 -0.28 11.35 -1.42
N THR A 42 -0.61 10.13 -1.87
CA THR A 42 0.39 9.14 -2.31
C THR A 42 1.24 9.65 -3.46
N THR A 43 0.64 10.44 -4.37
CA THR A 43 1.35 10.98 -5.54
C THR A 43 2.25 12.16 -5.14
N THR A 44 1.77 13.01 -4.23
CA THR A 44 2.51 14.20 -3.77
C THR A 44 3.70 13.84 -2.88
N ALA A 45 3.55 12.83 -2.03
CA ALA A 45 4.58 12.42 -1.08
C ALA A 45 5.49 11.28 -1.60
N ASP A 46 5.24 10.75 -2.80
CA ASP A 46 5.95 9.59 -3.37
C ASP A 46 5.99 8.37 -2.42
N VAL A 47 4.86 8.10 -1.77
CA VAL A 47 4.68 7.01 -0.81
C VAL A 47 3.51 6.13 -1.18
N SER A 48 3.48 4.92 -0.64
CA SER A 48 2.40 3.96 -0.85
C SER A 48 1.11 4.37 -0.10
N MET A 49 -0.01 3.84 -0.58
CA MET A 49 -1.31 4.00 0.11
C MET A 49 -1.28 3.43 1.53
N ALA A 50 -0.52 2.34 1.74
CA ALA A 50 -0.36 1.74 3.05
C ALA A 50 0.31 2.71 4.04
N GLU A 51 1.39 3.37 3.62
CA GLU A 51 2.10 4.35 4.44
C GLU A 51 1.21 5.54 4.82
N ILE A 52 0.42 6.08 3.87
CA ILE A 52 -0.54 7.16 4.16
C ILE A 52 -1.56 6.73 5.22
N VAL A 53 -2.07 5.51 5.14
CA VAL A 53 -3.06 4.98 6.10
C VAL A 53 -2.41 4.74 7.46
N GLU A 54 -1.21 4.16 7.50
CA GLU A 54 -0.45 3.97 8.74
C GLU A 54 -0.15 5.30 9.44
N ASP A 55 0.27 6.32 8.69
CA ASP A 55 0.54 7.64 9.25
C ASP A 55 -0.72 8.34 9.77
N ALA A 56 -1.85 8.17 9.08
CA ALA A 56 -3.14 8.65 9.57
C ALA A 56 -3.55 7.96 10.88
N ILE A 57 -3.35 6.65 10.99
CA ILE A 57 -3.60 5.88 12.23
C ILE A 57 -2.67 6.35 13.34
N ARG A 58 -1.37 6.51 13.06
CA ARG A 58 -0.39 7.00 14.04
C ARG A 58 -0.70 8.41 14.52
N ALA A 59 -1.14 9.30 13.62
CA ALA A 59 -1.56 10.65 13.99
C ALA A 59 -2.77 10.61 14.92
N TRP A 60 -3.78 9.81 14.57
CA TRP A 60 -4.96 9.65 15.40
C TRP A 60 -4.64 9.10 16.80
N LEU A 61 -3.77 8.08 16.88
CA LEU A 61 -3.33 7.49 18.15
C LEU A 61 -2.59 8.50 19.04
N ARG A 62 -1.71 9.33 18.45
CA ARG A 62 -1.02 10.39 19.21
C ARG A 62 -1.99 11.42 19.78
N ASP A 63 -3.03 11.76 19.03
CA ASP A 63 -4.01 12.76 19.43
C ASP A 63 -5.00 12.23 20.48
N HIS A 64 -5.16 10.90 20.61
CA HIS A 64 -6.18 10.27 21.44
C HIS A 64 -5.63 9.45 22.62
N ASP A 65 -4.34 9.57 22.94
CA ASP A 65 -3.62 8.96 24.08
C ASP A 65 -4.26 7.64 24.58
N VAL A 66 -4.20 6.63 23.72
CA VAL A 66 -4.61 5.24 24.03
C VAL A 66 -3.45 4.47 24.64
#